data_AF-A0ABD1KMQ0-F1
#
_entry.id   AF-A0ABD1KMQ0-F1
#
_cell.length_a   1.000
_cell.length_b   1.000
_cell.length_c   1.000
_cell.angle_alpha   90.00
_cell.angle_beta   90.00
_cell.angle_gamma   90.00
#
_symmetry.space_group_name_H-M   'P 1'
#
loop_
_entity.id
_entity.type
_entity.pdbx_description
1 polymer ?
#
loop_
_entity_poly.entity_id
_entity_poly.type
_entity_poly.pdbx_seq_one_letter_code
_entity_poly.pdbx_strand_id
1 'polypeptide(L)'
;MIIFALFIFAALSDVPIWAKVVDGFGECSEFFYKGAEPQGLDQNAKKICQQYEYGGNFYASLYSTFHRIPLYSAYTFDPTCRNQDGRKSGDWFIEPQLSGISSVSMEPENNYDREELKSNQAINEDYSNTGYDRGHLNPNSFQCEDGRKATFTLTNSAPMDACFNRVNWKQWEDAVKGILRPLSDGTAYLVTGTVPSADYRIPRRGEFDDPSSRGFNRVTVPTHVWSAVCYVSNVDSQNSFSFGYIGLNQPDSKTNVKTVPQLNGELSTLYYANVQIFIDDCFSSNPKSEEIVKQLYRKIQIPLSDRLVMSEDILNTFHSAMSQFDDNVQVPTKRPRVTNVAIEKSFDSLETWFENMQNMKYVSRSTCVLSQPYTGPIWSASSRKVQKRDTPDDSQELVCSLVPEVEPGCTSSCLYKKEARGYRCYFYSFEKSCSPEYSIITVSGSRCKSGNTCALTGSADYGCHTDSSWEYCSPPPPIGKGVGSYKGDGKHCRSNHNCGRYGASYTWCYTDCNDNWEYCCSSDDRFSALNGRTCKSDHPCGYHGSGYLWCKTTDGTWDYCCTY
;
A
#
# COMPACT_ATOMS: atom_id res chain seq x y z
N MET A 1 94.59 18.08 0.35
CA MET A 1 93.56 17.49 -0.52
C MET A 1 92.61 16.69 0.36
N ILE A 2 91.48 17.28 0.76
CA ILE A 2 90.45 16.61 1.57
C ILE A 2 89.08 16.95 0.96
N ILE A 3 88.57 15.94 0.26
CA ILE A 3 87.20 15.47 -0.01
C ILE A 3 86.05 16.37 0.50
N PHE A 4 85.24 16.88 -0.44
CA PHE A 4 83.86 17.32 -0.20
C PHE A 4 82.91 16.12 -0.39
N ALA A 5 82.21 15.73 0.67
CA ALA A 5 81.09 14.79 0.61
C ALA A 5 79.78 15.59 0.55
N LEU A 6 79.06 15.46 -0.56
CA LEU A 6 77.70 15.96 -0.75
C LEU A 6 76.72 15.05 0.01
N PHE A 7 76.13 15.58 1.08
CA PHE A 7 74.94 14.99 1.69
C PHE A 7 73.72 15.32 0.83
N ILE A 8 73.18 14.31 0.14
CA ILE A 8 71.85 14.36 -0.48
C ILE A 8 70.83 14.21 0.66
N PHE A 9 70.20 15.32 1.06
CA PHE A 9 68.98 15.27 1.85
C PHE A 9 67.85 14.78 0.93
N ALA A 10 67.43 13.53 1.12
CA ALA A 10 66.16 13.06 0.63
C ALA A 10 65.07 13.81 1.39
N ALA A 11 64.49 14.83 0.77
CA ALA A 11 63.22 15.39 1.21
C ALA A 11 62.16 14.31 0.98
N LEU A 12 61.83 13.56 2.04
CA LEU A 12 60.53 12.92 2.15
C LEU A 12 59.52 14.06 2.11
N SER A 13 58.92 14.27 0.93
CA SER A 13 57.72 15.07 0.81
C SER A 13 56.67 14.40 1.68
N ASP A 14 56.34 15.03 2.80
CA ASP A 14 55.12 14.78 3.55
C ASP A 14 53.97 14.86 2.54
N VAL A 15 53.42 13.71 2.18
CA VAL A 15 52.17 13.64 1.44
C VAL A 15 51.14 14.19 2.43
N PRO A 16 50.48 15.34 2.15
CA PRO A 16 49.44 15.81 3.04
C PRO A 16 48.39 14.71 3.14
N ILE A 17 47.95 14.36 4.34
CA ILE A 17 46.89 13.38 4.54
C ILE A 17 45.59 14.13 4.18
N TRP A 18 45.02 13.81 3.01
CA TRP A 18 43.93 14.55 2.38
C TRP A 18 42.57 14.29 3.04
N ALA A 19 41.64 15.22 2.82
CA ALA A 19 40.25 15.14 3.21
C ALA A 19 39.56 13.87 2.65
N LYS A 20 38.62 13.31 3.41
CA LYS A 20 37.80 12.12 3.11
C LYS A 20 36.72 12.34 2.02
N VAL A 21 36.52 13.58 1.56
CA VAL A 21 36.01 13.89 0.21
C VAL A 21 37.19 13.76 -0.74
N VAL A 22 37.14 12.73 -1.60
CA VAL A 22 38.26 12.30 -2.44
C VAL A 22 38.07 12.70 -3.90
N ASP A 23 39.17 12.80 -4.66
CA ASP A 23 39.13 13.00 -6.11
C ASP A 23 38.72 11.72 -6.87
N GLY A 24 38.96 10.55 -6.28
CA GLY A 24 38.63 9.23 -6.83
C GLY A 24 38.54 8.17 -5.74
N PHE A 25 37.81 7.08 -5.99
CA PHE A 25 37.60 6.02 -5.00
C PHE A 25 38.79 5.05 -4.83
N GLY A 26 40.03 5.47 -5.17
CA GLY A 26 41.20 4.60 -5.07
C GLY A 26 41.43 4.05 -3.67
N GLU A 27 41.24 4.88 -2.65
CA GLU A 27 41.43 4.57 -1.22
C GLU A 27 40.31 3.73 -0.60
N CYS A 28 39.18 3.56 -1.30
CA CYS A 28 38.06 2.74 -0.86
C CYS A 28 37.52 1.84 -1.99
N SER A 29 38.44 1.40 -2.87
CA SER A 29 38.13 0.60 -4.06
C SER A 29 37.64 -0.81 -3.70
N GLU A 30 37.94 -1.29 -2.49
CA GLU A 30 37.53 -2.58 -1.95
C GLU A 30 36.00 -2.76 -1.85
N PHE A 31 35.23 -1.67 -1.83
CA PHE A 31 33.77 -1.73 -1.80
C PHE A 31 33.13 -1.92 -3.18
N PHE A 32 33.94 -1.87 -4.23
CA PHE A 32 33.49 -2.00 -5.61
C PHE A 32 33.87 -3.36 -6.18
N TYR A 33 32.93 -3.99 -6.88
CA TYR A 33 33.22 -5.22 -7.61
C TYR A 33 34.33 -4.97 -8.64
N LYS A 34 35.40 -5.76 -8.56
CA LYS A 34 36.64 -5.59 -9.35
C LYS A 34 37.29 -4.20 -9.21
N GLY A 35 37.01 -3.48 -8.13
CA GLY A 35 37.53 -2.13 -7.89
C GLY A 35 36.97 -1.06 -8.84
N ALA A 36 35.87 -1.34 -9.56
CA ALA A 36 35.31 -0.46 -10.57
C ALA A 36 34.03 0.23 -10.08
N GLU A 37 34.00 1.57 -10.11
CA GLU A 37 32.83 2.36 -9.73
C GLU A 37 31.70 2.31 -10.79
N PRO A 38 30.42 2.45 -10.38
CA PRO A 38 29.30 2.62 -11.31
C PRO A 38 29.53 3.76 -12.31
N GLN A 39 29.15 3.53 -13.57
CA GLN A 39 29.28 4.51 -14.66
C GLN A 39 27.93 5.08 -15.06
N GLY A 40 27.93 6.24 -15.73
CA GLY A 40 26.72 6.88 -16.27
C GLY A 40 25.95 7.77 -15.29
N LEU A 41 26.49 8.01 -14.10
CA LEU A 41 25.95 8.95 -13.12
C LEU A 41 26.73 10.27 -13.16
N ASP A 42 26.19 11.32 -12.52
CA ASP A 42 26.76 12.68 -12.53
C ASP A 42 28.21 12.69 -12.03
N GLN A 43 29.14 12.96 -12.96
CA GLN A 43 30.58 13.00 -12.70
C GLN A 43 31.01 14.21 -11.86
N ASN A 44 30.15 15.23 -11.72
CA ASN A 44 30.43 16.38 -10.87
C ASN A 44 30.07 16.16 -9.40
N ALA A 45 29.41 15.03 -9.09
CA ALA A 45 29.10 14.65 -7.73
C ALA A 45 30.39 14.36 -6.94
N LYS A 46 30.33 14.60 -5.63
CA LYS A 46 31.46 14.42 -4.72
C LYS A 46 31.63 12.95 -4.35
N LYS A 47 32.85 12.44 -4.47
CA LYS A 47 33.22 11.09 -4.07
C LYS A 47 33.63 11.11 -2.61
N ILE A 48 33.07 10.21 -1.81
CA ILE A 48 33.29 10.15 -0.37
C ILE A 48 33.65 8.71 -0.02
N CYS A 49 34.83 8.50 0.56
CA CYS A 49 35.18 7.23 1.21
C CYS A 49 34.78 7.35 2.69
N GLN A 50 33.76 6.61 3.15
CA GLN A 50 33.20 6.84 4.47
C GLN A 50 34.11 6.39 5.61
N GLN A 51 34.75 7.33 6.31
CA GLN A 51 35.47 7.14 7.56
C GLN A 51 34.71 7.67 8.78
N TYR A 52 34.77 6.91 9.87
CA TYR A 52 34.31 7.28 11.21
C TYR A 52 35.43 7.06 12.21
N GLU A 53 35.77 8.08 12.99
CA GLU A 53 36.92 8.09 13.90
C GLU A 53 38.21 7.61 13.19
N TYR A 54 38.99 6.70 13.81
CA TYR A 54 40.27 6.21 13.31
C TYR A 54 40.17 4.85 12.60
N GLY A 55 38.96 4.37 12.29
CA GLY A 55 38.68 2.98 11.90
C GLY A 55 38.89 2.61 10.42
N GLY A 56 39.40 3.52 9.58
CA GLY A 56 39.48 3.32 8.13
C GLY A 56 38.15 3.57 7.41
N ASN A 57 38.06 3.12 6.16
CA ASN A 57 36.88 3.29 5.31
C ASN A 57 35.86 2.17 5.54
N PHE A 58 34.57 2.51 5.54
CA PHE A 58 33.46 1.58 5.78
C PHE A 58 32.58 1.33 4.56
N TYR A 59 32.51 2.29 3.64
CA TYR A 59 31.82 2.21 2.35
C TYR A 59 32.21 3.41 1.48
N ALA A 60 31.75 3.45 0.23
CA ALA A 60 31.95 4.57 -0.67
C ALA A 60 30.61 5.21 -1.07
N SER A 61 30.54 6.52 -1.22
CA SER A 61 29.33 7.23 -1.68
C SER A 61 29.66 8.24 -2.78
N LEU A 62 28.81 8.30 -3.81
CA LEU A 62 28.79 9.40 -4.78
C LEU A 62 27.66 10.36 -4.40
N TYR A 63 27.99 11.57 -3.98
CA TYR A 63 27.08 12.53 -3.36
C TYR A 63 26.84 13.77 -4.23
N SER A 64 25.60 14.04 -4.60
CA SER A 64 25.26 15.26 -5.34
C SER A 64 25.05 16.41 -4.37
N THR A 65 25.92 17.42 -4.41
CA THR A 65 25.77 18.65 -3.61
C THR A 65 24.60 19.50 -4.09
N PHE A 66 24.25 19.43 -5.38
CA PHE A 66 23.07 20.10 -5.94
C PHE A 66 21.76 19.49 -5.42
N HIS A 67 21.65 18.17 -5.41
CA HIS A 67 20.45 17.49 -4.92
C HIS A 67 20.44 17.31 -3.40
N ARG A 68 21.61 17.39 -2.76
CA ARG A 68 21.88 17.14 -1.34
C ARG A 68 21.50 15.72 -0.89
N ILE A 69 21.66 14.76 -1.78
CA ILE A 69 21.44 13.32 -1.54
C ILE A 69 22.53 12.51 -2.24
N PRO A 70 22.84 11.30 -1.75
CA PRO A 70 23.70 10.36 -2.48
C PRO A 70 23.00 9.83 -3.73
N LEU A 71 23.73 9.83 -4.84
CA LEU A 71 23.33 9.14 -6.08
C LEU A 71 23.48 7.62 -5.90
N TYR A 72 24.55 7.19 -5.22
CA TYR A 72 24.69 5.84 -4.69
C TYR A 72 25.62 5.76 -3.49
N SER A 73 25.53 4.65 -2.78
CA SER A 73 26.52 4.14 -1.83
C SER A 73 26.86 2.69 -2.16
N ALA A 74 28.15 2.39 -2.26
CA ALA A 74 28.70 1.07 -2.54
C ALA A 74 29.38 0.50 -1.29
N TYR A 75 29.10 -0.75 -0.96
CA TYR A 75 29.54 -1.39 0.28
C TYR A 75 29.58 -2.91 0.14
N THR A 76 30.32 -3.57 1.03
CA THR A 76 30.33 -5.03 1.15
C THR A 76 29.43 -5.50 2.29
N PHE A 77 28.97 -6.75 2.21
CA PHE A 77 28.21 -7.39 3.28
C PHE A 77 29.03 -8.50 3.94
N ASP A 78 29.19 -8.43 5.26
CA ASP A 78 29.83 -9.47 6.05
C ASP A 78 28.76 -10.42 6.66
N PRO A 79 28.71 -11.70 6.25
CA PRO A 79 27.74 -12.67 6.75
C PRO A 79 27.94 -13.03 8.23
N THR A 80 29.15 -12.82 8.76
CA THR A 80 29.50 -13.11 10.16
C THR A 80 28.95 -12.07 11.12
N CYS A 81 28.51 -10.90 10.61
CA CYS A 81 27.94 -9.84 11.40
C CYS A 81 26.69 -10.26 12.16
N ARG A 82 26.85 -10.41 13.48
CA ARG A 82 25.76 -10.64 14.43
C ARG A 82 25.35 -9.32 15.07
N ASN A 83 24.24 -8.76 14.58
CA ASN A 83 23.63 -7.57 15.16
C ASN A 83 22.98 -7.92 16.51
N GLN A 84 23.79 -7.99 17.57
CA GLN A 84 23.30 -8.29 18.92
C GLN A 84 22.66 -7.06 19.57
N ASP A 85 23.06 -5.86 19.15
CA ASP A 85 22.46 -4.60 19.58
C ASP A 85 21.33 -4.17 18.64
N GLY A 86 20.17 -3.84 19.22
CA GLY A 86 19.08 -3.15 18.52
C GLY A 86 19.54 -1.84 17.87
N ARG A 87 18.73 -1.29 16.95
CA ARG A 87 19.01 0.02 16.34
C ARG A 87 19.10 1.07 17.45
N LYS A 88 20.30 1.49 17.83
CA LYS A 88 20.50 2.67 18.68
C LYS A 88 20.02 3.87 17.86
N SER A 89 19.15 4.71 18.42
CA SER A 89 18.83 6.00 17.82
C SER A 89 20.12 6.81 17.84
N GLY A 90 20.82 6.85 16.70
CA GLY A 90 22.07 7.57 16.55
C GLY A 90 21.81 9.04 16.28
N ASP A 91 22.68 9.90 16.81
CA ASP A 91 22.88 11.23 16.27
C ASP A 91 23.32 11.10 14.80
N TRP A 92 22.73 11.89 13.92
CA TRP A 92 23.05 11.88 12.50
C TRP A 92 24.19 12.85 12.24
N PHE A 93 25.24 12.33 11.63
CA PHE A 93 26.47 13.03 11.31
C PHE A 93 26.36 13.76 9.97
N ILE A 94 27.29 14.69 9.75
CA ILE A 94 27.53 15.41 8.50
C ILE A 94 28.97 15.18 8.04
N GLU A 95 29.29 15.60 6.81
CA GLU A 95 30.66 15.59 6.29
C GLU A 95 31.19 17.04 6.23
N PRO A 96 31.95 17.52 7.24
CA PRO A 96 32.36 18.93 7.32
C PRO A 96 33.13 19.40 6.08
N GLN A 97 33.87 18.46 5.47
CA GLN A 97 34.74 18.66 4.31
C GLN A 97 33.97 19.09 3.05
N LEU A 98 32.68 18.76 2.93
CA LEU A 98 31.83 19.26 1.85
C LEU A 98 31.64 20.77 1.91
N SER A 99 31.79 21.36 3.10
CA SER A 99 31.73 22.81 3.32
C SER A 99 33.12 23.46 3.41
N GLY A 100 34.20 22.74 3.08
CA GLY A 100 35.57 23.27 3.14
C GLY A 100 36.16 23.29 4.56
N ILE A 101 35.49 22.68 5.53
CA ILE A 101 35.96 22.58 6.91
C ILE A 101 36.97 21.44 7.01
N SER A 102 38.15 21.73 7.58
CA SER A 102 39.23 20.75 7.76
C SER A 102 38.86 19.74 8.85
N SER A 103 38.34 18.59 8.44
CA SER A 103 38.13 17.40 9.27
C SER A 103 38.49 16.14 8.48
N VAL A 104 38.81 15.06 9.18
CA VAL A 104 39.23 13.77 8.59
C VAL A 104 38.04 12.80 8.49
N SER A 105 37.07 12.89 9.40
CA SER A 105 35.95 11.95 9.47
C SER A 105 34.59 12.66 9.42
N MET A 106 33.51 11.87 9.43
CA MET A 106 32.18 12.43 9.70
C MET A 106 32.12 12.95 11.13
N GLU A 107 31.36 14.03 11.36
CA GLU A 107 31.22 14.67 12.68
C GLU A 107 29.77 15.06 13.00
N PRO A 108 29.40 15.17 14.29
CA PRO A 108 28.10 15.68 14.69
C PRO A 108 27.87 17.11 14.18
N GLU A 109 26.63 17.42 13.77
CA GLU A 109 26.28 18.74 13.22
C GLU A 109 26.47 19.89 14.21
N ASN A 110 26.28 19.65 15.51
CA ASN A 110 26.31 20.68 16.56
C ASN A 110 27.70 21.33 16.76
N ASN A 111 28.75 20.82 16.13
CA ASN A 111 30.09 21.36 16.20
C ASN A 111 30.31 22.58 15.30
N TYR A 112 29.39 22.90 14.38
CA TYR A 112 29.63 23.89 13.31
C TYR A 112 28.48 24.89 13.12
N ASP A 113 28.79 26.01 12.45
CA ASP A 113 27.77 26.93 11.98
C ASP A 113 26.92 26.27 10.89
N ARG A 114 25.61 26.26 11.10
CA ARG A 114 24.65 25.64 10.18
C ARG A 114 24.69 26.31 8.81
N GLU A 115 24.82 27.63 8.72
CA GLU A 115 24.76 28.33 7.43
C GLU A 115 25.92 27.92 6.51
N GLU A 116 27.09 27.62 7.08
CA GLU A 116 28.25 27.09 6.35
C GLU A 116 27.98 25.66 5.84
N LEU A 117 27.36 24.81 6.67
CA LEU A 117 26.99 23.44 6.30
C LEU A 117 25.91 23.41 5.20
N LYS A 118 24.95 24.34 5.23
CA LYS A 118 23.76 24.31 4.38
C LYS A 118 24.05 24.43 2.88
N SER A 119 25.21 24.98 2.51
CA SER A 119 25.55 25.24 1.11
C SER A 119 25.61 23.94 0.29
N ASN A 120 26.38 22.96 0.75
CA ASN A 120 26.78 21.80 -0.06
C ASN A 120 26.19 20.47 0.41
N GLN A 121 25.51 20.42 1.55
CA GLN A 121 24.93 19.18 2.07
C GLN A 121 23.59 19.39 2.77
N ALA A 122 22.89 18.29 3.00
CA ALA A 122 21.74 18.25 3.88
C ALA A 122 22.18 18.36 5.34
N ILE A 123 21.34 18.97 6.18
CA ILE A 123 21.49 19.01 7.64
C ILE A 123 20.28 18.36 8.31
N ASN A 124 20.35 18.10 9.62
CA ASN A 124 19.30 17.39 10.34
C ASN A 124 17.95 18.08 10.25
N GLU A 125 17.97 19.40 10.33
CA GLU A 125 16.80 20.27 10.26
C GLU A 125 16.03 20.12 8.93
N ASP A 126 16.71 19.76 7.82
CA ASP A 126 16.05 19.58 6.51
C ASP A 126 15.03 18.43 6.51
N TYR A 127 15.19 17.46 7.42
CA TYR A 127 14.32 16.28 7.54
C TYR A 127 13.31 16.40 8.69
N SER A 128 13.49 17.36 9.59
CA SER A 128 12.66 17.53 10.79
C SER A 128 11.22 17.93 10.45
N ASN A 129 10.25 17.20 11.04
CA ASN A 129 8.80 17.42 10.84
C ASN A 129 8.34 17.36 9.38
N THR A 130 9.08 16.66 8.52
CA THR A 130 8.75 16.57 7.08
C THR A 130 7.86 15.38 6.76
N GLY A 131 7.78 14.38 7.63
CA GLY A 131 7.14 13.09 7.33
C GLY A 131 7.95 12.19 6.38
N TYR A 132 9.10 12.64 5.88
CA TYR A 132 10.08 11.77 5.23
C TYR A 132 11.02 11.18 6.26
N ASP A 133 11.38 9.91 6.05
CA ASP A 133 12.48 9.29 6.77
C ASP A 133 13.82 9.68 6.13
N ARG A 134 14.85 9.68 6.97
CA ARG A 134 16.25 9.59 6.52
C ARG A 134 16.52 8.13 6.13
N GLY A 135 16.13 7.77 4.91
CA GLY A 135 16.28 6.42 4.37
C GLY A 135 17.74 6.16 4.02
N HIS A 136 18.32 5.10 4.59
CA HIS A 136 19.73 4.77 4.39
C HIS A 136 19.95 4.13 3.02
N LEU A 137 21.09 4.40 2.37
CA LEU A 137 21.51 3.66 1.18
C LEU A 137 22.36 2.45 1.56
N ASN A 138 23.41 2.64 2.39
CA ASN A 138 24.06 1.54 3.12
C ASN A 138 23.30 1.31 4.44
N PRO A 139 22.54 0.20 4.57
CA PRO A 139 21.67 0.00 5.72
C PRO A 139 22.47 -0.30 6.99
N ASN A 140 22.07 0.28 8.11
CA ASN A 140 22.66 -0.01 9.43
C ASN A 140 22.66 -1.51 9.77
N SER A 141 21.66 -2.25 9.27
CA SER A 141 21.50 -3.67 9.55
C SER A 141 22.48 -4.56 8.76
N PHE A 142 23.22 -4.02 7.79
CA PHE A 142 24.18 -4.73 6.96
C PHE A 142 25.62 -4.61 7.49
N GLN A 143 25.85 -3.72 8.46
CA GLN A 143 27.17 -3.40 8.99
C GLN A 143 27.36 -3.92 10.43
N CYS A 144 28.62 -4.00 10.86
CA CYS A 144 29.06 -4.34 12.21
C CYS A 144 29.63 -3.12 12.96
N GLU A 145 29.64 -3.18 14.29
CA GLU A 145 30.44 -2.32 15.17
C GLU A 145 30.45 -0.83 14.76
N ASP A 146 31.63 -0.24 14.50
CA ASP A 146 31.75 1.16 14.08
C ASP A 146 31.24 1.41 12.66
N GLY A 147 31.20 0.39 11.79
CA GLY A 147 30.53 0.46 10.49
C GLY A 147 29.04 0.78 10.63
N ARG A 148 28.39 0.31 11.70
CA ARG A 148 27.00 0.68 12.02
C ARG A 148 26.85 2.15 12.38
N LYS A 149 27.85 2.75 13.04
CA LYS A 149 27.84 4.19 13.34
C LYS A 149 28.09 4.97 12.06
N ALA A 150 29.06 4.54 11.24
CA ALA A 150 29.40 5.14 9.96
C ALA A 150 28.22 5.26 8.98
N THR A 151 27.17 4.44 9.10
CA THR A 151 25.97 4.55 8.26
C THR A 151 25.07 5.74 8.61
N PHE A 152 25.15 6.30 9.82
CA PHE A 152 24.32 7.42 10.29
C PHE A 152 24.87 8.78 9.87
N THR A 153 25.05 9.00 8.57
CA THR A 153 25.42 10.31 8.00
C THR A 153 24.42 10.72 6.93
N LEU A 154 24.17 12.02 6.80
CA LEU A 154 23.24 12.53 5.79
C LEU A 154 23.76 12.33 4.35
N THR A 155 25.06 12.09 4.17
CA THR A 155 25.65 11.70 2.88
C THR A 155 25.41 10.24 2.50
N ASN A 156 24.82 9.44 3.39
CA ASN A 156 24.36 8.07 3.16
C ASN A 156 22.82 7.94 3.25
N SER A 157 22.11 9.07 3.22
CA SER A 157 20.65 9.05 3.30
C SER A 157 19.95 9.99 2.33
N ALA A 158 18.75 9.60 1.93
CA ALA A 158 17.86 10.40 1.11
C ALA A 158 16.46 10.44 1.73
N PRO A 159 15.62 11.43 1.36
CA PRO A 159 14.24 11.50 1.83
C PRO A 159 13.43 10.35 1.25
N MET A 160 13.13 9.35 2.07
CA MET A 160 12.27 8.24 1.69
C MET A 160 10.91 8.38 2.35
N ASP A 161 9.83 8.12 1.61
CA ASP A 161 8.49 8.07 2.18
C ASP A 161 8.47 7.06 3.36
N ALA A 162 7.79 7.41 4.45
CA ALA A 162 7.85 6.60 5.67
C ALA A 162 7.27 5.20 5.49
N CYS A 163 6.19 5.05 4.70
CA CYS A 163 5.61 3.74 4.39
C CYS A 163 6.53 2.95 3.45
N PHE A 164 7.07 3.62 2.43
CA PHE A 164 8.06 3.02 1.54
C PHE A 164 9.28 2.50 2.30
N ASN A 165 9.93 3.34 3.10
CA ASN A 165 11.16 3.00 3.83
C ASN A 165 10.93 1.92 4.90
N ARG A 166 9.93 2.10 5.77
CA ARG A 166 9.77 1.26 6.97
C ARG A 166 9.12 -0.09 6.68
N VAL A 167 8.36 -0.20 5.59
CA VAL A 167 7.60 -1.40 5.25
C VAL A 167 8.16 -2.04 3.99
N ASN A 168 7.98 -1.38 2.83
CA ASN A 168 8.31 -1.98 1.53
C ASN A 168 9.82 -2.20 1.38
N TRP A 169 10.62 -1.15 1.51
CA TRP A 169 12.07 -1.19 1.37
C TRP A 169 12.73 -2.10 2.41
N LYS A 170 12.32 -1.97 3.69
CA LYS A 170 12.78 -2.85 4.77
C LYS A 170 12.55 -4.34 4.48
N GLN A 171 11.42 -4.70 3.87
CA GLN A 171 11.12 -6.10 3.51
C GLN A 171 12.14 -6.64 2.49
N TRP A 172 12.55 -5.80 1.53
CA TRP A 172 13.61 -6.14 0.57
C TRP A 172 14.98 -6.23 1.22
N GLU A 173 15.36 -5.28 2.07
CA GLU A 173 16.61 -5.34 2.85
C GLU A 173 16.70 -6.63 3.68
N ASP A 174 15.61 -7.01 4.37
CA ASP A 174 15.55 -8.23 5.17
C ASP A 174 15.69 -9.49 4.30
N ALA A 175 15.12 -9.50 3.10
CA ALA A 175 15.21 -10.64 2.20
C ALA A 175 16.59 -10.79 1.54
N VAL A 176 17.21 -9.69 1.10
CA VAL A 176 18.60 -9.68 0.61
C VAL A 176 19.52 -10.20 1.69
N LYS A 177 19.36 -9.71 2.92
CA LYS A 177 20.12 -10.21 4.07
C LYS A 177 19.90 -11.70 4.32
N GLY A 178 18.67 -12.20 4.12
CA GLY A 178 18.34 -13.63 4.21
C GLY A 178 19.03 -14.49 3.15
N ILE A 179 19.28 -13.95 1.95
CA ILE A 179 20.02 -14.63 0.89
C ILE A 179 21.52 -14.62 1.18
N LEU A 180 22.07 -13.50 1.65
CA LEU A 180 23.51 -13.32 1.80
C LEU A 180 24.06 -13.94 3.09
N ARG A 181 23.31 -13.93 4.20
CA ARG A 181 23.78 -14.45 5.49
C ARG A 181 24.28 -15.91 5.48
N PRO A 182 23.62 -16.85 4.78
CA PRO A 182 24.09 -18.23 4.72
C PRO A 182 25.37 -18.43 3.91
N LEU A 183 25.79 -17.42 3.14
CA LEU A 183 26.91 -17.52 2.20
C LEU A 183 28.20 -17.03 2.87
N SER A 184 29.09 -17.95 3.22
CA SER A 184 30.36 -17.65 3.88
C SER A 184 31.59 -17.89 2.99
N ASP A 185 31.37 -18.33 1.74
CA ASP A 185 32.42 -18.78 0.83
C ASP A 185 32.82 -17.73 -0.21
N GLY A 186 32.42 -16.47 -0.03
CA GLY A 186 32.54 -15.44 -1.05
C GLY A 186 32.34 -14.02 -0.52
N THR A 187 32.34 -13.06 -1.45
CA THR A 187 32.18 -11.63 -1.17
C THR A 187 30.93 -11.09 -1.85
N ALA A 188 30.07 -10.41 -1.10
CA ALA A 188 28.92 -9.70 -1.63
C ALA A 188 29.22 -8.21 -1.75
N TYR A 189 29.18 -7.69 -2.96
CA TYR A 189 29.26 -6.26 -3.30
C TYR A 189 27.86 -5.74 -3.55
N LEU A 190 27.50 -4.65 -2.88
CA LEU A 190 26.19 -4.02 -3.01
C LEU A 190 26.35 -2.56 -3.40
N VAL A 191 25.45 -2.10 -4.26
CA VAL A 191 25.32 -0.69 -4.61
C VAL A 191 23.85 -0.32 -4.46
N THR A 192 23.56 0.62 -3.56
CA THR A 192 22.22 1.18 -3.40
C THR A 192 22.24 2.62 -3.84
N GLY A 193 21.25 3.05 -4.61
CA GLY A 193 21.21 4.40 -5.18
C GLY A 193 19.83 5.00 -5.25
N THR A 194 19.79 6.28 -5.62
CA THR A 194 18.56 7.08 -5.72
C THR A 194 18.49 7.80 -7.04
N VAL A 195 17.30 7.85 -7.64
CA VAL A 195 17.02 8.63 -8.85
C VAL A 195 16.48 9.99 -8.41
N PRO A 196 17.27 11.09 -8.48
CA PRO A 196 16.81 12.39 -8.03
C PRO A 196 15.60 12.86 -8.85
N SER A 197 14.63 13.50 -8.19
CA SER A 197 13.59 14.24 -8.92
C SER A 197 14.18 15.49 -9.54
N ALA A 198 13.71 15.86 -10.75
CA ALA A 198 14.14 17.10 -11.40
C ALA A 198 13.79 18.34 -10.53
N ASP A 199 12.53 18.44 -10.09
CA ASP A 199 12.01 19.66 -9.47
C ASP A 199 11.39 19.47 -8.08
N TYR A 200 11.33 18.23 -7.59
CA TYR A 200 10.68 17.94 -6.31
C TYR A 200 11.69 17.81 -5.16
N ARG A 201 11.64 18.78 -4.25
CA ARG A 201 12.43 18.86 -3.03
C ARG A 201 11.49 18.80 -1.82
N ILE A 202 12.01 18.45 -0.65
CA ILE A 202 11.22 18.40 0.59
C ILE A 202 10.44 19.73 0.75
N PRO A 203 9.10 19.69 0.62
CA PRO A 203 8.31 20.92 0.58
C PRO A 203 8.02 21.43 2.00
N ARG A 204 7.43 22.62 2.07
CA ARG A 204 6.69 23.08 3.25
C ARG A 204 5.36 22.33 3.29
N ARG A 205 5.03 21.67 4.41
CA ARG A 205 3.85 20.79 4.49
C ARG A 205 2.66 21.40 5.24
N GLY A 206 2.81 22.54 5.93
CA GLY A 206 1.69 23.18 6.62
C GLY A 206 1.75 24.71 6.77
N GLU A 207 0.58 25.30 7.02
CA GLU A 207 0.40 26.73 7.36
C GLU A 207 1.06 27.10 8.71
N PHE A 208 1.23 26.10 9.59
CA PHE A 208 1.88 26.22 10.90
C PHE A 208 3.40 25.94 10.89
N ASP A 209 3.98 25.59 9.74
CA ASP A 209 5.44 25.51 9.61
C ASP A 209 5.98 26.95 9.67
N ASP A 210 6.62 27.34 10.78
CA ASP A 210 7.27 28.65 10.91
C ASP A 210 8.37 28.79 9.84
N PRO A 211 8.27 29.74 8.90
CA PRO A 211 9.28 29.94 7.84
C PRO A 211 10.69 30.21 8.37
N SER A 212 10.82 30.72 9.60
CA SER A 212 12.10 30.98 10.25
C SER A 212 12.70 29.74 10.94
N SER A 213 11.93 28.66 11.08
CA SER A 213 12.34 27.45 11.80
C SER A 213 13.27 26.53 11.00
N ARG A 214 13.27 26.59 9.66
CA ARG A 214 14.18 25.81 8.80
C ARG A 214 14.22 26.29 7.36
N GLY A 215 15.26 25.89 6.62
CA GLY A 215 15.28 25.96 5.16
C GLY A 215 14.32 24.94 4.53
N PHE A 216 13.58 25.38 3.51
CA PHE A 216 12.70 24.51 2.70
C PHE A 216 13.27 24.33 1.29
N ASN A 217 12.80 23.29 0.57
CA ASN A 217 13.20 23.02 -0.81
C ASN A 217 14.73 22.89 -0.98
N ARG A 218 15.43 22.41 0.04
CA ARG A 218 16.88 22.24 -0.01
C ARG A 218 17.29 20.84 -0.47
N VAL A 219 16.65 19.80 0.07
CA VAL A 219 16.98 18.40 -0.20
C VAL A 219 16.01 17.82 -1.22
N THR A 220 16.54 17.21 -2.28
CA THR A 220 15.73 16.56 -3.33
C THR A 220 15.12 15.28 -2.78
N VAL A 221 13.83 15.07 -3.04
CA VAL A 221 13.18 13.79 -2.74
C VAL A 221 13.33 12.93 -3.99
N PRO A 222 14.02 11.78 -3.95
CA PRO A 222 14.18 10.94 -5.13
C PRO A 222 12.86 10.33 -5.59
N THR A 223 12.71 10.13 -6.90
CA THR A 223 11.56 9.44 -7.50
C THR A 223 11.60 7.93 -7.23
N HIS A 224 12.80 7.35 -7.29
CA HIS A 224 13.03 5.92 -7.10
C HIS A 224 14.23 5.67 -6.21
N VAL A 225 14.21 4.52 -5.55
CA VAL A 225 15.35 3.93 -4.85
C VAL A 225 15.63 2.56 -5.45
N TRP A 226 16.89 2.24 -5.67
CA TRP A 226 17.32 0.99 -6.29
C TRP A 226 18.51 0.39 -5.56
N SER A 227 18.66 -0.93 -5.63
CA SER A 227 19.85 -1.64 -5.17
C SER A 227 20.23 -2.73 -6.15
N ALA A 228 21.53 -2.98 -6.26
CA ALA A 228 22.11 -4.09 -7.00
C ALA A 228 23.06 -4.88 -6.11
N VAL A 229 23.05 -6.20 -6.28
CA VAL A 229 23.85 -7.15 -5.51
C VAL A 229 24.67 -7.99 -6.48
N CYS A 230 25.95 -8.13 -6.17
CA CYS A 230 26.91 -8.95 -6.89
C CYS A 230 27.63 -9.85 -5.89
N TYR A 231 27.34 -11.15 -5.92
CA TYR A 231 28.01 -12.14 -5.07
C TYR A 231 29.06 -12.92 -5.88
N VAL A 232 30.28 -12.94 -5.36
CA VAL A 232 31.42 -13.67 -5.93
C VAL A 232 31.78 -14.81 -5.00
N SER A 233 31.52 -16.06 -5.38
CA SER A 233 32.01 -17.23 -4.64
C SER A 233 33.51 -17.40 -4.89
N ASN A 234 34.26 -17.63 -3.82
CA ASN A 234 35.68 -17.95 -3.87
C ASN A 234 35.93 -19.46 -4.10
N VAL A 235 34.88 -20.28 -4.09
CA VAL A 235 34.96 -21.75 -4.21
C VAL A 235 34.50 -22.21 -5.58
N ASP A 236 33.32 -21.76 -6.02
CA ASP A 236 32.76 -22.14 -7.31
C ASP A 236 32.11 -20.95 -8.01
N SER A 237 32.70 -20.55 -9.13
CA SER A 237 32.18 -19.47 -9.98
C SER A 237 30.72 -19.67 -10.40
N GLN A 238 30.22 -20.91 -10.51
CA GLN A 238 28.81 -21.21 -10.82
C GLN A 238 27.85 -20.85 -9.68
N ASN A 239 28.35 -20.68 -8.46
CA ASN A 239 27.58 -20.16 -7.32
C ASN A 239 27.61 -18.63 -7.20
N SER A 240 28.37 -17.94 -8.06
CA SER A 240 28.35 -16.47 -8.13
C SER A 240 27.07 -15.99 -8.81
N PHE A 241 26.46 -14.93 -8.33
CA PHE A 241 25.19 -14.44 -8.88
C PHE A 241 25.06 -12.93 -8.75
N SER A 242 24.13 -12.36 -9.49
CA SER A 242 23.69 -10.99 -9.29
C SER A 242 22.21 -10.80 -9.54
N PHE A 243 21.68 -9.74 -8.94
CA PHE A 243 20.34 -9.25 -9.17
C PHE A 243 20.27 -7.78 -8.76
N GLY A 244 19.19 -7.11 -9.13
CA GLY A 244 18.87 -5.79 -8.63
C GLY A 244 17.39 -5.66 -8.32
N TYR A 245 17.01 -4.58 -7.66
CA TYR A 245 15.62 -4.23 -7.44
C TYR A 245 15.45 -2.72 -7.38
N ILE A 246 14.28 -2.24 -7.79
CA ILE A 246 13.95 -0.81 -7.86
C ILE A 246 12.51 -0.59 -7.43
N GLY A 247 12.27 0.48 -6.66
CA GLY A 247 10.94 0.88 -6.21
C GLY A 247 10.73 2.38 -6.32
N LEU A 248 9.49 2.79 -6.61
CA LEU A 248 9.05 4.18 -6.52
C LEU A 248 9.04 4.62 -5.05
N ASN A 249 9.47 5.84 -4.76
CA ASN A 249 9.52 6.38 -3.39
C ASN A 249 8.14 6.89 -2.93
N GLN A 250 7.16 5.99 -2.79
CA GLN A 250 5.75 6.29 -2.47
C GLN A 250 5.13 5.22 -1.55
N PRO A 251 4.08 5.54 -0.77
CA PRO A 251 3.50 4.64 0.21
C PRO A 251 3.05 3.27 -0.32
N ASP A 252 2.44 3.24 -1.50
CA ASP A 252 1.87 2.03 -2.13
C ASP A 252 2.73 1.50 -3.30
N SER A 253 3.99 1.93 -3.34
CA SER A 253 4.91 1.53 -4.40
C SER A 253 5.20 0.04 -4.40
N LYS A 254 5.21 -0.55 -5.60
CA LYS A 254 5.69 -1.91 -5.83
C LYS A 254 7.17 -1.85 -6.18
N THR A 255 8.01 -2.40 -5.31
CA THR A 255 9.42 -2.66 -5.60
C THR A 255 9.53 -3.93 -6.44
N ASN A 256 10.33 -3.89 -7.50
CA ASN A 256 10.47 -5.00 -8.43
C ASN A 256 11.89 -5.55 -8.49
N VAL A 257 12.05 -6.87 -8.41
CA VAL A 257 13.34 -7.53 -8.70
C VAL A 257 13.59 -7.57 -10.20
N LYS A 258 14.86 -7.47 -10.58
CA LYS A 258 15.36 -7.41 -11.95
C LYS A 258 16.70 -8.14 -12.04
N THR A 259 17.07 -8.56 -13.23
CA THR A 259 18.47 -8.86 -13.53
C THR A 259 19.28 -7.55 -13.57
N VAL A 260 20.59 -7.60 -13.37
CA VAL A 260 21.45 -6.40 -13.45
C VAL A 260 21.32 -5.68 -14.81
N PRO A 261 21.34 -6.37 -15.97
CA PRO A 261 21.14 -5.71 -17.27
C PRO A 261 19.79 -4.99 -17.40
N GLN A 262 18.71 -5.59 -16.88
CA GLN A 262 17.39 -4.95 -16.88
C GLN A 262 17.38 -3.68 -16.01
N LEU A 263 18.00 -3.75 -14.83
CA LEU A 263 18.12 -2.59 -13.97
C LEU A 263 18.96 -1.48 -14.63
N ASN A 264 20.10 -1.81 -15.25
CA ASN A 264 20.92 -0.86 -16.02
C ASN A 264 20.09 -0.17 -17.12
N GLY A 265 19.29 -0.92 -17.88
CA GLY A 265 18.43 -0.35 -18.94
C GLY A 265 17.35 0.60 -18.40
N GLU A 266 16.71 0.25 -17.29
CA GLU A 266 15.72 1.11 -16.65
C GLU A 266 16.34 2.37 -16.05
N LEU A 267 17.45 2.23 -15.32
CA LEU A 267 18.18 3.39 -14.79
C LEU A 267 18.70 4.29 -15.91
N SER A 268 19.17 3.73 -17.01
CA SER A 268 19.64 4.52 -18.15
C SER A 268 18.54 5.42 -18.73
N THR A 269 17.30 4.92 -18.72
CA THR A 269 16.12 5.70 -19.11
C THR A 269 15.81 6.78 -18.07
N LEU A 270 15.87 6.45 -16.78
CA LEU A 270 15.52 7.37 -15.69
C LEU A 270 16.55 8.50 -15.51
N TYR A 271 17.84 8.24 -15.70
CA TYR A 271 18.92 9.23 -15.62
C TYR A 271 19.22 9.93 -16.95
N TYR A 272 18.60 9.50 -18.06
CA TYR A 272 18.93 9.96 -19.42
C TYR A 272 20.43 9.83 -19.75
N ALA A 273 21.05 8.75 -19.29
CA ALA A 273 22.48 8.48 -19.41
C ALA A 273 22.73 6.99 -19.56
N ASN A 274 23.89 6.57 -20.06
CA ASN A 274 24.22 5.14 -20.16
C ASN A 274 24.75 4.62 -18.81
N VAL A 275 23.88 4.06 -17.99
CA VAL A 275 24.19 3.59 -16.64
C VAL A 275 24.69 2.15 -16.67
N GLN A 276 25.84 1.93 -16.03
CA GLN A 276 26.43 0.60 -15.86
C GLN A 276 26.84 0.43 -14.39
N ILE A 277 26.09 -0.34 -13.62
CA ILE A 277 26.32 -0.50 -12.18
C ILE A 277 27.60 -1.31 -11.89
N PHE A 278 27.76 -2.45 -12.57
CA PHE A 278 28.94 -3.32 -12.47
C PHE A 278 29.65 -3.41 -13.82
N ILE A 279 30.98 -3.51 -13.83
CA ILE A 279 31.79 -3.45 -15.07
C ILE A 279 31.38 -4.47 -16.17
N ASP A 280 30.82 -5.62 -15.80
CA ASP A 280 30.42 -6.71 -16.71
C ASP A 280 29.08 -7.37 -16.31
N ASP A 281 28.18 -6.62 -15.67
CA ASP A 281 26.89 -7.10 -15.14
C ASP A 281 26.99 -8.21 -14.08
N CYS A 282 28.19 -8.54 -13.59
CA CYS A 282 28.46 -9.48 -12.50
C CYS A 282 27.67 -10.80 -12.59
N PHE A 283 28.05 -11.72 -13.48
CA PHE A 283 27.44 -13.05 -13.57
C PHE A 283 25.91 -13.06 -13.76
N SER A 284 25.33 -11.99 -14.34
CA SER A 284 23.88 -11.90 -14.58
C SER A 284 23.34 -13.04 -15.46
N SER A 285 24.17 -13.59 -16.35
CA SER A 285 23.86 -14.73 -17.20
C SER A 285 24.02 -16.10 -16.52
N ASN A 286 24.49 -16.15 -15.27
CA ASN A 286 24.60 -17.41 -14.54
C ASN A 286 23.20 -17.93 -14.16
N PRO A 287 22.88 -19.23 -14.39
CA PRO A 287 21.64 -19.84 -13.91
C PRO A 287 21.30 -19.55 -12.44
N LYS A 288 22.31 -19.39 -11.58
CA LYS A 288 22.10 -19.04 -10.17
C LYS A 288 21.45 -17.66 -10.00
N SER A 289 21.80 -16.69 -10.83
CA SER A 289 21.18 -15.35 -10.85
C SER A 289 19.69 -15.45 -11.16
N GLU A 290 19.31 -16.22 -12.17
CA GLU A 290 17.91 -16.44 -12.54
C GLU A 290 17.12 -17.15 -11.42
N GLU A 291 17.72 -18.14 -10.76
CA GLU A 291 17.14 -18.83 -9.61
C GLU A 291 16.79 -17.85 -8.48
N ILE A 292 17.75 -16.99 -8.09
CA ILE A 292 17.58 -16.00 -7.01
C ILE A 292 16.53 -14.95 -7.38
N VAL A 293 16.54 -14.44 -8.62
CA VAL A 293 15.52 -13.49 -9.11
C VAL A 293 14.13 -14.11 -9.00
N LYS A 294 13.94 -15.35 -9.47
CA LYS A 294 12.66 -16.08 -9.35
C LYS A 294 12.25 -16.30 -7.90
N GLN A 295 13.20 -16.61 -7.01
CA GLN A 295 12.94 -16.79 -5.59
C GLN A 295 12.42 -15.49 -4.94
N LEU A 296 13.09 -14.36 -5.19
CA LEU A 296 12.71 -13.05 -4.68
C LEU A 296 11.34 -12.61 -5.20
N TYR A 297 11.10 -12.82 -6.50
CA TYR A 297 9.81 -12.56 -7.14
C TYR A 297 8.68 -13.29 -6.40
N ARG A 298 8.83 -14.61 -6.21
CA ARG A 298 7.83 -15.46 -5.51
C ARG A 298 7.60 -15.07 -4.06
N LYS A 299 8.66 -14.72 -3.34
CA LYS A 299 8.60 -14.49 -1.89
C LYS A 299 8.14 -13.07 -1.52
N ILE A 300 8.45 -12.06 -2.34
CA ILE A 300 8.28 -10.64 -1.95
C ILE A 300 7.41 -9.85 -2.92
N GLN A 301 7.42 -10.12 -4.23
CA GLN A 301 6.60 -9.35 -5.20
C GLN A 301 5.16 -9.86 -5.30
N ILE A 302 4.89 -11.05 -4.77
CA ILE A 302 3.57 -11.66 -4.78
C ILE A 302 2.86 -11.66 -3.39
N PRO A 303 2.90 -10.62 -2.53
CA PRO A 303 2.15 -10.65 -1.26
C PRO A 303 0.69 -10.20 -1.40
N LEU A 304 0.13 -10.15 -2.62
CA LEU A 304 -1.32 -9.92 -2.80
C LEU A 304 -2.12 -11.16 -2.34
N SER A 305 -1.54 -12.36 -2.40
CA SER A 305 -2.15 -13.61 -1.93
C SER A 305 -2.14 -13.79 -0.41
N ASP A 306 -1.31 -13.04 0.32
CA ASP A 306 -1.38 -13.07 1.79
C ASP A 306 -2.58 -12.25 2.31
N ARG A 307 -3.14 -11.37 1.46
CA ARG A 307 -4.42 -10.66 1.70
C ARG A 307 -5.62 -11.32 1.02
N LEU A 308 -5.39 -12.30 0.16
CA LEU A 308 -6.40 -13.00 -0.65
C LEU A 308 -6.10 -14.50 -0.61
N VAL A 309 -6.93 -15.30 0.05
CA VAL A 309 -6.80 -16.77 0.00
C VAL A 309 -7.10 -17.22 -1.43
N MET A 310 -6.05 -17.59 -2.17
CA MET A 310 -6.15 -18.09 -3.54
C MET A 310 -5.81 -19.57 -3.57
N SER A 311 -6.49 -20.35 -4.41
CA SER A 311 -6.07 -21.73 -4.65
C SER A 311 -4.71 -21.76 -5.36
N GLU A 312 -3.96 -22.83 -5.13
CA GLU A 312 -2.62 -23.03 -5.70
C GLU A 312 -2.62 -22.91 -7.24
N ASP A 313 -3.69 -23.38 -7.88
CA ASP A 313 -3.87 -23.30 -9.34
C ASP A 313 -3.98 -21.86 -9.87
N ILE A 314 -4.72 -20.98 -9.18
CA ILE A 314 -4.87 -19.58 -9.59
C ILE A 314 -3.56 -18.83 -9.38
N LEU A 315 -2.88 -19.10 -8.27
CA LEU A 315 -1.58 -18.51 -7.96
C LEU A 315 -0.52 -18.88 -9.01
N ASN A 316 -0.44 -20.17 -9.36
CA ASN A 316 0.47 -20.67 -10.39
C ASN A 316 0.16 -20.10 -11.78
N THR A 317 -1.12 -19.92 -12.10
CA THR A 317 -1.56 -19.29 -13.36
C THR A 317 -1.14 -17.82 -13.40
N PHE A 318 -1.32 -17.08 -12.30
CA PHE A 318 -0.92 -15.68 -12.20
C PHE A 318 0.60 -15.51 -12.35
N HIS A 319 1.39 -16.35 -11.67
CA HIS A 319 2.85 -16.35 -11.80
C HIS A 319 3.33 -16.61 -13.22
N SER A 320 2.71 -17.60 -13.89
CA SER A 320 3.04 -17.95 -15.27
C SER A 320 2.67 -16.83 -16.25
N ALA A 321 1.59 -16.09 -15.97
CA ALA A 321 1.19 -14.96 -16.76
C ALA A 321 2.12 -13.76 -16.58
N MET A 322 2.62 -13.49 -15.37
CA MET A 322 3.46 -12.32 -15.11
C MET A 322 4.92 -12.52 -15.49
N SER A 323 5.46 -13.73 -15.36
CA SER A 323 6.87 -14.03 -15.70
C SER A 323 7.22 -13.81 -17.18
N GLN A 324 6.22 -13.68 -18.06
CA GLN A 324 6.40 -13.49 -19.51
C GLN A 324 6.52 -12.03 -19.95
N PHE A 325 6.29 -11.06 -19.05
CA PHE A 325 6.22 -9.63 -19.41
C PHE A 325 7.21 -8.74 -18.66
N ASP A 326 8.16 -9.33 -17.91
CA ASP A 326 9.21 -8.57 -17.22
C ASP A 326 10.39 -8.17 -18.13
N ASP A 327 10.42 -8.64 -19.39
CA ASP A 327 11.56 -8.44 -20.28
C ASP A 327 11.28 -7.54 -21.51
N ASN A 328 12.09 -6.48 -21.57
CA ASN A 328 12.57 -5.72 -22.75
C ASN A 328 11.76 -4.54 -23.32
N VAL A 329 12.36 -3.35 -23.19
CA VAL A 329 12.67 -2.25 -24.16
C VAL A 329 11.54 -1.69 -25.05
N GLN A 330 10.42 -2.37 -25.22
CA GLN A 330 9.25 -1.86 -25.90
C GLN A 330 8.02 -2.42 -25.21
N VAL A 331 7.16 -1.54 -24.69
CA VAL A 331 5.91 -1.93 -24.04
C VAL A 331 5.17 -2.94 -24.95
N PRO A 332 4.94 -4.19 -24.50
CA PRO A 332 4.27 -5.19 -25.32
C PRO A 332 2.93 -4.64 -25.80
N THR A 333 2.68 -4.68 -27.11
CA THR A 333 1.43 -4.19 -27.72
C THR A 333 0.19 -4.91 -27.17
N LYS A 334 0.38 -6.09 -26.57
CA LYS A 334 -0.67 -6.87 -25.91
C LYS A 334 -0.16 -7.38 -24.57
N ARG A 335 -0.73 -6.84 -23.49
CA ARG A 335 -0.55 -7.33 -22.11
C ARG A 335 -1.59 -8.40 -21.82
N PRO A 336 -1.30 -9.36 -20.91
CA PRO A 336 -2.29 -10.32 -20.48
C PRO A 336 -3.41 -9.54 -19.78
N ARG A 337 -4.63 -9.77 -20.23
CA ARG A 337 -5.81 -9.13 -19.65
C ARG A 337 -6.49 -10.13 -18.75
N VAL A 338 -6.52 -9.84 -17.46
CA VAL A 338 -7.40 -10.54 -16.54
C VAL A 338 -8.82 -10.09 -16.86
N THR A 339 -9.62 -10.98 -17.45
CA THR A 339 -10.97 -10.64 -17.92
C THR A 339 -12.02 -10.82 -16.85
N ASN A 340 -11.82 -11.77 -15.93
CA ASN A 340 -12.72 -12.03 -14.81
C ASN A 340 -11.89 -12.28 -13.54
N VAL A 341 -12.27 -11.63 -12.45
CA VAL A 341 -11.80 -11.90 -11.09
C VAL A 341 -13.03 -12.02 -10.21
N ALA A 342 -13.20 -13.14 -9.52
CA ALA A 342 -14.19 -13.28 -8.48
C ALA A 342 -13.50 -13.12 -7.13
N ILE A 343 -13.90 -12.10 -6.37
CA ILE A 343 -13.43 -11.90 -4.99
C ILE A 343 -14.63 -12.11 -4.09
N GLU A 344 -14.56 -13.13 -3.24
CA GLU A 344 -15.58 -13.40 -2.24
C GLU A 344 -15.14 -12.84 -0.88
N LYS A 345 -16.09 -12.23 -0.18
CA LYS A 345 -15.87 -11.73 1.19
C LYS A 345 -16.98 -12.25 2.09
N SER A 346 -16.60 -12.77 3.25
CA SER A 346 -17.52 -13.19 4.30
C SER A 346 -17.72 -12.07 5.34
N PHE A 347 -18.92 -12.03 5.92
CA PHE A 347 -19.29 -11.09 6.97
C PHE A 347 -20.05 -11.81 8.09
N ASP A 348 -19.76 -11.40 9.32
CA ASP A 348 -20.40 -11.95 10.53
C ASP A 348 -21.86 -11.51 10.68
N SER A 349 -22.27 -10.42 10.01
CA SER A 349 -23.64 -9.90 10.06
C SER A 349 -24.02 -9.10 8.81
N LEU A 350 -25.34 -8.99 8.55
CA LEU A 350 -25.88 -8.16 7.47
C LEU A 350 -25.58 -6.67 7.68
N GLU A 351 -25.54 -6.19 8.92
CA GLU A 351 -25.23 -4.80 9.25
C GLU A 351 -23.80 -4.45 8.87
N THR A 352 -22.84 -5.28 9.29
CA THR A 352 -21.43 -5.10 8.93
C THR A 352 -21.22 -5.20 7.42
N TRP A 353 -21.90 -6.13 6.74
CA TRP A 353 -21.90 -6.18 5.28
C TRP A 353 -22.42 -4.90 4.66
N PHE A 354 -23.59 -4.41 5.12
CA PHE A 354 -24.23 -3.21 4.57
C PHE A 354 -23.36 -1.96 4.73
N GLU A 355 -22.81 -1.72 5.92
CA GLU A 355 -21.93 -0.57 6.18
C GLU A 355 -20.67 -0.60 5.30
N ASN A 356 -20.01 -1.78 5.23
CA ASN A 356 -18.84 -1.95 4.39
C ASN A 356 -19.18 -1.79 2.91
N MET A 357 -20.34 -2.29 2.48
CA MET A 357 -20.82 -2.17 1.12
C MET A 357 -21.06 -0.71 0.72
N GLN A 358 -21.70 0.09 1.59
CA GLN A 358 -21.86 1.53 1.36
C GLN A 358 -20.50 2.25 1.28
N ASN A 359 -19.55 1.89 2.15
CA ASN A 359 -18.21 2.46 2.15
C ASN A 359 -17.43 2.09 0.87
N MET A 360 -17.51 0.84 0.42
CA MET A 360 -16.85 0.38 -0.82
C MET A 360 -17.38 1.12 -2.05
N LYS A 361 -18.69 1.37 -2.12
CA LYS A 361 -19.30 2.18 -3.19
C LYS A 361 -18.72 3.59 -3.19
N TYR A 362 -18.69 4.22 -2.02
CA TYR A 362 -18.17 5.58 -1.85
C TYR A 362 -16.68 5.70 -2.22
N VAL A 363 -15.84 4.79 -1.73
CA VAL A 363 -14.37 4.88 -1.87
C VAL A 363 -13.89 4.42 -3.24
N SER A 364 -14.50 3.37 -3.79
CA SER A 364 -13.93 2.62 -4.91
C SER A 364 -14.90 2.34 -6.06
N ARG A 365 -16.14 2.86 -6.00
CA ARG A 365 -17.21 2.55 -6.96
C ARG A 365 -17.36 1.04 -7.20
N SER A 366 -17.17 0.27 -6.14
CA SER A 366 -17.29 -1.19 -6.14
C SER A 366 -18.30 -1.59 -5.08
N THR A 367 -18.97 -2.71 -5.28
CA THR A 367 -19.98 -3.20 -4.34
C THR A 367 -19.88 -4.70 -4.13
N CYS A 368 -20.25 -5.16 -2.95
CA CYS A 368 -20.25 -6.58 -2.61
C CYS A 368 -21.67 -7.12 -2.69
N VAL A 369 -21.95 -7.87 -3.76
CA VAL A 369 -23.29 -8.33 -4.13
C VAL A 369 -23.53 -9.72 -3.56
N LEU A 370 -24.63 -9.92 -2.86
CA LEU A 370 -25.00 -11.20 -2.25
C LEU A 370 -25.07 -12.28 -3.33
N SER A 371 -24.28 -13.33 -3.15
CA SER A 371 -24.14 -14.44 -4.11
C SER A 371 -24.76 -15.73 -3.60
N GLN A 372 -25.15 -15.80 -2.33
CA GLN A 372 -25.78 -16.96 -1.69
C GLN A 372 -26.93 -16.55 -0.77
N PRO A 373 -28.03 -17.33 -0.69
CA PRO A 373 -29.12 -17.05 0.25
C PRO A 373 -28.59 -17.08 1.68
N TYR A 374 -28.94 -16.07 2.48
CA TYR A 374 -28.59 -16.03 3.89
C TYR A 374 -29.86 -16.12 4.73
N THR A 375 -29.97 -17.18 5.53
CA THR A 375 -31.12 -17.42 6.43
C THR A 375 -30.76 -17.34 7.91
N GLY A 376 -29.55 -16.85 8.24
CA GLY A 376 -29.01 -16.84 9.59
C GLY A 376 -29.69 -15.83 10.55
N PRO A 377 -29.65 -16.08 11.87
CA PRO A 377 -30.23 -15.20 12.89
C PRO A 377 -29.38 -13.95 13.15
N ILE A 378 -30.00 -12.77 13.24
CA ILE A 378 -29.36 -11.43 13.34
C ILE A 378 -28.88 -11.09 14.78
N TRP A 379 -28.56 -12.06 15.64
CA TRP A 379 -28.33 -11.74 17.06
C TRP A 379 -27.05 -10.94 17.30
N SER A 380 -27.19 -9.80 17.98
CA SER A 380 -26.08 -9.00 18.49
C SER A 380 -25.31 -9.79 19.57
N ALA A 381 -23.98 -9.78 19.47
CA ALA A 381 -23.07 -10.48 20.36
C ALA A 381 -23.01 -9.93 21.81
N SER A 382 -24.07 -9.30 22.33
CA SER A 382 -24.05 -8.61 23.62
C SER A 382 -24.76 -9.33 24.77
N SER A 383 -25.34 -10.52 24.57
CA SER A 383 -25.98 -11.23 25.68
C SER A 383 -25.69 -12.74 25.76
N ARG A 384 -24.86 -13.06 26.76
CA ARG A 384 -24.59 -14.34 27.44
C ARG A 384 -23.42 -15.18 26.90
N LYS A 385 -22.48 -15.43 27.82
CA LYS A 385 -21.51 -16.53 27.81
C LYS A 385 -22.23 -17.84 27.49
N VAL A 386 -22.08 -18.35 26.27
CA VAL A 386 -22.39 -19.73 25.94
C VAL A 386 -21.09 -20.37 25.47
N GLN A 387 -20.71 -21.47 26.13
CA GLN A 387 -19.54 -22.25 25.76
C GLN A 387 -19.74 -22.87 24.38
N LYS A 388 -18.69 -22.77 23.57
CA LYS A 388 -18.59 -23.05 22.14
C LYS A 388 -18.70 -24.53 21.75
N ARG A 389 -19.44 -25.38 22.49
CA ARG A 389 -19.33 -26.84 22.34
C ARG A 389 -20.54 -27.64 21.87
N ASP A 390 -21.76 -27.12 21.78
CA ASP A 390 -22.89 -27.95 21.31
C ASP A 390 -23.90 -27.15 20.46
N THR A 391 -23.53 -26.75 19.24
CA THR A 391 -24.50 -26.41 18.19
C THR A 391 -24.00 -26.94 16.84
N PRO A 392 -24.84 -27.66 16.06
CA PRO A 392 -24.52 -28.03 14.69
C PRO A 392 -24.24 -26.79 13.84
N ASP A 393 -23.21 -26.93 13.02
CA ASP A 393 -22.66 -26.02 12.02
C ASP A 393 -23.71 -25.57 10.98
N ASP A 394 -24.52 -24.57 11.32
CA ASP A 394 -25.50 -23.97 10.38
C ASP A 394 -25.56 -22.44 10.48
N SER A 395 -24.52 -21.80 11.04
CA SER A 395 -24.33 -20.36 10.89
C SER A 395 -23.74 -20.09 9.50
N GLN A 396 -24.59 -20.11 8.47
CA GLN A 396 -24.19 -19.72 7.12
C GLN A 396 -23.58 -18.32 7.17
N GLU A 397 -22.27 -18.18 6.95
CA GLU A 397 -21.62 -16.86 6.83
C GLU A 397 -22.21 -16.11 5.64
N LEU A 398 -22.36 -14.79 5.76
CA LEU A 398 -22.85 -13.99 4.65
C LEU A 398 -21.72 -13.81 3.63
N VAL A 399 -21.86 -14.45 2.46
CA VAL A 399 -20.88 -14.38 1.37
C VAL A 399 -21.39 -13.45 0.26
N CYS A 400 -20.54 -12.54 -0.19
CA CYS A 400 -20.81 -11.68 -1.34
C CYS A 400 -19.63 -11.63 -2.30
N SER A 401 -19.94 -11.34 -3.57
CA SER A 401 -18.95 -11.18 -4.64
C SER A 401 -18.71 -9.69 -4.91
N LEU A 402 -17.45 -9.27 -4.93
CA LEU A 402 -17.06 -7.90 -5.25
C LEU A 402 -17.19 -7.66 -6.76
N VAL A 403 -17.99 -6.66 -7.14
CA VAL A 403 -18.20 -6.26 -8.54
C VAL A 403 -18.06 -4.74 -8.67
N PRO A 404 -17.67 -4.22 -9.85
CA PRO A 404 -17.80 -2.79 -10.15
C PRO A 404 -19.26 -2.36 -10.03
N GLU A 405 -19.50 -1.20 -9.44
CA GLU A 405 -20.85 -0.62 -9.39
C GLU A 405 -21.23 -0.09 -10.77
N VAL A 406 -22.34 -0.60 -11.32
CA VAL A 406 -22.90 -0.15 -12.59
C VAL A 406 -24.31 0.39 -12.36
N GLU A 407 -24.43 1.71 -12.19
CA GLU A 407 -25.75 2.35 -12.11
C GLU A 407 -26.00 3.28 -13.33
N PRO A 408 -26.87 2.87 -14.28
CA PRO A 408 -27.15 3.63 -15.49
C PRO A 408 -27.72 5.03 -15.19
N GLY A 409 -27.01 6.06 -15.68
CA GLY A 409 -27.45 7.44 -15.57
C GLY A 409 -27.28 8.05 -14.17
N CYS A 410 -26.34 7.56 -13.37
CA CYS A 410 -25.85 8.24 -12.16
C CYS A 410 -24.39 8.67 -12.36
N THR A 411 -24.03 9.88 -11.93
CA THR A 411 -22.65 10.39 -11.89
C THR A 411 -21.96 10.11 -10.55
N SER A 412 -22.73 9.84 -9.50
CA SER A 412 -22.25 9.34 -8.20
C SER A 412 -22.75 7.92 -7.92
N SER A 413 -22.14 7.26 -6.94
CA SER A 413 -22.64 5.98 -6.41
C SER A 413 -24.06 6.09 -5.86
N CYS A 414 -24.78 4.96 -5.91
CA CYS A 414 -26.13 4.82 -5.39
C CYS A 414 -26.09 4.45 -3.90
N LEU A 415 -26.22 5.46 -3.05
CA LEU A 415 -26.07 5.35 -1.59
C LEU A 415 -27.40 5.54 -0.87
N TYR A 416 -27.56 4.87 0.28
CA TYR A 416 -28.74 5.05 1.12
C TYR A 416 -28.68 6.41 1.83
N LYS A 417 -29.70 7.26 1.64
CA LYS A 417 -29.86 8.51 2.39
C LYS A 417 -31.01 8.39 3.37
N LYS A 418 -30.71 8.58 4.66
CA LYS A 418 -31.67 8.46 5.75
C LYS A 418 -32.78 9.52 5.64
N GLU A 419 -32.43 10.75 5.26
CA GLU A 419 -33.37 11.87 5.12
C GLU A 419 -34.36 11.64 3.98
N ALA A 420 -33.86 11.06 2.88
CA ALA A 420 -34.64 10.80 1.68
C ALA A 420 -35.33 9.42 1.69
N ARG A 421 -35.13 8.64 2.76
CA ARG A 421 -35.70 7.30 3.03
C ARG A 421 -35.55 6.34 1.86
N GLY A 422 -34.38 6.35 1.25
CA GLY A 422 -34.14 5.55 0.06
C GLY A 422 -32.78 5.81 -0.56
N TYR A 423 -32.52 5.03 -1.59
CA TYR A 423 -31.27 5.09 -2.34
C TYR A 423 -31.29 6.24 -3.34
N ARG A 424 -30.23 7.04 -3.28
CA ARG A 424 -30.08 8.26 -4.06
C ARG A 424 -28.72 8.32 -4.73
N CYS A 425 -28.72 8.88 -5.93
CA CYS A 425 -27.51 9.22 -6.66
C CYS A 425 -27.66 10.63 -7.25
N TYR A 426 -26.54 11.24 -7.60
CA TYR A 426 -26.52 12.45 -8.41
C TYR A 426 -26.52 12.08 -9.89
N PHE A 427 -27.25 12.86 -10.68
CA PHE A 427 -27.06 12.97 -12.12
C PHE A 427 -26.65 14.41 -12.41
N TYR A 428 -25.34 14.63 -12.62
CA TYR A 428 -24.73 15.95 -12.64
C TYR A 428 -25.02 16.72 -11.34
N SER A 429 -25.89 17.73 -11.39
CA SER A 429 -26.17 18.65 -10.27
C SER A 429 -27.48 18.38 -9.54
N PHE A 430 -28.28 17.40 -9.97
CA PHE A 430 -29.53 17.05 -9.28
C PHE A 430 -29.52 15.62 -8.75
N GLU A 431 -30.20 15.44 -7.63
CA GLU A 431 -30.36 14.16 -6.95
C GLU A 431 -31.59 13.42 -7.47
N LYS A 432 -31.46 12.12 -7.73
CA LYS A 432 -32.56 11.25 -8.15
C LYS A 432 -32.57 9.92 -7.37
N SER A 433 -33.69 9.22 -7.40
CA SER A 433 -33.77 7.84 -6.91
C SER A 433 -32.94 6.90 -7.79
N CYS A 434 -32.30 5.91 -7.18
CA CYS A 434 -31.53 4.87 -7.87
C CYS A 434 -31.78 3.51 -7.22
N SER A 435 -31.43 2.44 -7.92
CA SER A 435 -31.50 1.09 -7.38
C SER A 435 -30.08 0.60 -7.11
N PRO A 436 -29.68 0.34 -5.86
CA PRO A 436 -28.34 -0.16 -5.61
C PRO A 436 -28.19 -1.56 -6.24
N GLU A 437 -27.01 -1.88 -6.77
CA GLU A 437 -26.61 -3.29 -6.91
C GLU A 437 -26.28 -3.83 -5.52
N TYR A 438 -26.93 -4.94 -5.12
CA TYR A 438 -26.77 -5.54 -3.78
C TYR A 438 -27.00 -7.06 -3.73
N SER A 439 -27.77 -7.63 -4.66
CA SER A 439 -28.06 -9.07 -4.71
C SER A 439 -28.17 -9.59 -6.14
N ILE A 440 -27.70 -10.82 -6.39
CA ILE A 440 -27.97 -11.61 -7.62
C ILE A 440 -28.88 -12.82 -7.35
N ILE A 441 -29.51 -12.86 -6.18
CA ILE A 441 -30.40 -13.93 -5.76
C ILE A 441 -31.77 -13.37 -5.40
N THR A 442 -32.79 -14.13 -5.76
CA THR A 442 -34.21 -13.83 -5.49
C THR A 442 -34.61 -14.33 -4.10
N VAL A 443 -35.83 -13.98 -3.64
CA VAL A 443 -36.35 -14.46 -2.34
C VAL A 443 -36.51 -15.98 -2.26
N SER A 444 -36.67 -16.64 -3.42
CA SER A 444 -36.77 -18.11 -3.55
C SER A 444 -35.40 -18.80 -3.54
N GLY A 445 -34.31 -18.03 -3.66
CA GLY A 445 -32.94 -18.53 -3.80
C GLY A 445 -32.47 -18.73 -5.25
N SER A 446 -33.33 -18.52 -6.26
CA SER A 446 -32.92 -18.57 -7.67
C SER A 446 -31.94 -17.45 -8.01
N ARG A 447 -30.92 -17.74 -8.83
CA ARG A 447 -29.98 -16.73 -9.35
C ARG A 447 -30.56 -15.95 -10.52
N CYS A 448 -30.32 -14.65 -10.53
CA CYS A 448 -30.62 -13.78 -11.66
C CYS A 448 -29.75 -14.14 -12.87
N LYS A 449 -30.27 -13.91 -14.08
CA LYS A 449 -29.53 -14.09 -15.33
C LYS A 449 -28.24 -13.27 -15.34
N SER A 450 -27.20 -13.83 -15.94
CA SER A 450 -25.88 -13.19 -16.08
C SER A 450 -26.00 -11.75 -16.60
N GLY A 451 -25.33 -10.81 -15.92
CA GLY A 451 -25.38 -9.38 -16.23
C GLY A 451 -26.58 -8.62 -15.65
N ASN A 452 -27.47 -9.27 -14.89
CA ASN A 452 -28.57 -8.62 -14.17
C ASN A 452 -28.44 -8.85 -12.66
N THR A 453 -28.70 -7.81 -11.88
CA THR A 453 -28.87 -7.88 -10.43
C THR A 453 -30.33 -7.62 -10.06
N CYS A 454 -30.69 -7.91 -8.81
CA CYS A 454 -31.94 -7.45 -8.24
C CYS A 454 -32.03 -5.92 -8.33
N ALA A 455 -33.06 -5.41 -8.98
CA ALA A 455 -33.25 -3.98 -9.20
C ALA A 455 -34.69 -3.55 -8.96
N LEU A 456 -34.88 -2.27 -8.62
CA LEU A 456 -36.20 -1.68 -8.45
C LEU A 456 -36.93 -1.61 -9.80
N THR A 457 -38.14 -2.13 -9.85
CA THR A 457 -39.01 -2.15 -11.03
C THR A 457 -40.07 -1.04 -10.98
N GLY A 458 -40.76 -0.82 -12.09
CA GLY A 458 -41.82 0.21 -12.19
C GLY A 458 -43.01 0.02 -11.24
N SER A 459 -43.19 -1.17 -10.63
CA SER A 459 -44.20 -1.43 -9.59
C SER A 459 -43.74 -1.06 -8.18
N ALA A 460 -42.54 -0.50 -8.03
CA ALA A 460 -41.83 -0.28 -6.77
C ALA A 460 -41.42 -1.57 -6.01
N ASP A 461 -41.40 -2.71 -6.70
CA ASP A 461 -40.85 -3.97 -6.20
C ASP A 461 -39.43 -4.21 -6.70
N TYR A 462 -38.62 -4.91 -5.93
CA TYR A 462 -37.34 -5.42 -6.39
C TYR A 462 -37.52 -6.78 -7.04
N GLY A 463 -36.87 -6.99 -8.19
CA GLY A 463 -36.95 -8.27 -8.90
C GLY A 463 -35.88 -8.41 -9.96
N CYS A 464 -35.78 -9.61 -10.50
CA CYS A 464 -34.92 -9.90 -11.65
C CYS A 464 -35.49 -11.06 -12.47
N HIS A 465 -34.98 -11.22 -13.70
CA HIS A 465 -35.27 -12.40 -14.50
C HIS A 465 -34.29 -13.53 -14.17
N THR A 466 -34.83 -14.69 -13.85
CA THR A 466 -34.10 -15.97 -13.75
C THR A 466 -34.15 -16.69 -15.09
N ASP A 467 -33.46 -17.83 -15.20
CA ASP A 467 -33.53 -18.68 -16.40
C ASP A 467 -34.96 -19.17 -16.68
N SER A 468 -35.76 -19.33 -15.64
CA SER A 468 -37.11 -19.90 -15.71
C SER A 468 -38.22 -18.85 -15.80
N SER A 469 -38.14 -17.74 -15.05
CA SER A 469 -39.22 -16.74 -15.00
C SER A 469 -38.77 -15.38 -14.42
N TRP A 470 -39.71 -14.44 -14.25
CA TRP A 470 -39.47 -13.23 -13.45
C TRP A 470 -39.77 -13.54 -11.99
N GLU A 471 -38.87 -13.14 -11.08
CA GLU A 471 -38.98 -13.44 -9.64
C GLU A 471 -38.68 -12.21 -8.78
N TYR A 472 -39.31 -12.16 -7.59
CA TYR A 472 -39.10 -11.09 -6.62
C TYR A 472 -37.75 -11.23 -5.91
N CYS A 473 -37.15 -10.09 -5.60
CA CYS A 473 -35.96 -9.98 -4.77
C CYS A 473 -36.29 -9.32 -3.44
N SER A 474 -35.54 -9.70 -2.41
CA SER A 474 -35.64 -9.07 -1.09
C SER A 474 -35.12 -7.63 -1.14
N PRO A 475 -35.88 -6.59 -0.77
CA PRO A 475 -35.41 -5.21 -0.85
C PRO A 475 -34.08 -4.97 -0.12
N PRO A 476 -33.21 -4.09 -0.66
CA PRO A 476 -31.91 -3.79 -0.07
C PRO A 476 -32.07 -3.21 1.35
N PRO A 477 -31.05 -3.34 2.22
CA PRO A 477 -31.08 -2.74 3.55
C PRO A 477 -31.35 -1.22 3.51
N PRO A 478 -31.78 -0.58 4.60
CA PRO A 478 -31.88 -1.10 5.96
C PRO A 478 -32.93 -2.20 6.14
N ILE A 479 -32.78 -2.99 7.20
CA ILE A 479 -33.73 -4.05 7.56
C ILE A 479 -35.00 -3.40 8.09
N GLY A 480 -36.14 -3.76 7.51
CA GLY A 480 -37.43 -3.31 8.00
C GLY A 480 -37.79 -3.94 9.34
N LYS A 481 -38.76 -3.35 10.03
CA LYS A 481 -39.27 -3.85 11.30
C LYS A 481 -40.73 -4.25 11.13
N GLY A 482 -41.08 -5.43 11.62
CA GLY A 482 -42.47 -5.85 11.77
C GLY A 482 -43.22 -4.92 12.73
N VAL A 483 -44.54 -4.87 12.63
CA VAL A 483 -45.37 -3.96 13.45
C VAL A 483 -45.86 -4.61 14.74
N GLY A 484 -45.73 -5.94 14.88
CA GLY A 484 -46.19 -6.69 16.06
C GLY A 484 -47.72 -6.62 16.26
N SER A 485 -48.31 -7.68 16.81
CA SER A 485 -49.78 -7.71 17.01
C SER A 485 -50.26 -6.94 18.25
N TYR A 486 -49.39 -6.67 19.25
CA TYR A 486 -49.78 -5.99 20.50
C TYR A 486 -48.60 -5.26 21.19
N LYS A 487 -48.71 -3.92 21.32
CA LYS A 487 -48.03 -3.04 22.31
C LYS A 487 -46.57 -3.37 22.74
N GLY A 488 -45.68 -3.72 21.81
CA GLY A 488 -44.25 -3.79 22.14
C GLY A 488 -43.40 -4.30 20.99
N ASP A 489 -42.41 -3.49 20.59
CA ASP A 489 -41.29 -3.77 19.70
C ASP A 489 -41.45 -4.94 18.71
N GLY A 490 -41.95 -4.63 17.51
CA GLY A 490 -41.93 -5.60 16.43
C GLY A 490 -40.51 -6.05 16.07
N LYS A 491 -40.40 -7.28 15.55
CA LYS A 491 -39.11 -7.91 15.26
C LYS A 491 -38.53 -7.40 13.94
N HIS A 492 -37.21 -7.43 13.81
CA HIS A 492 -36.56 -7.14 12.53
C HIS A 492 -36.94 -8.20 11.48
N CYS A 493 -37.18 -7.74 10.26
CA CYS A 493 -37.40 -8.60 9.11
C CYS A 493 -36.17 -9.45 8.81
N ARG A 494 -36.39 -10.63 8.23
CA ARG A 494 -35.32 -11.46 7.67
C ARG A 494 -34.71 -10.79 6.45
N SER A 495 -33.41 -10.91 6.30
CA SER A 495 -32.65 -10.30 5.20
C SER A 495 -32.99 -10.89 3.83
N ASN A 496 -33.24 -12.20 3.75
CA ASN A 496 -33.67 -12.87 2.53
C ASN A 496 -35.13 -12.61 2.16
N HIS A 497 -35.90 -11.97 3.04
CA HIS A 497 -37.29 -11.59 2.81
C HIS A 497 -37.64 -10.33 3.61
N ASN A 498 -36.91 -9.24 3.30
CA ASN A 498 -36.98 -7.97 3.99
C ASN A 498 -38.34 -7.27 3.77
N CYS A 499 -38.55 -6.08 4.32
CA CYS A 499 -39.84 -5.41 4.17
C CYS A 499 -40.11 -4.94 2.74
N GLY A 500 -41.08 -5.58 2.07
CA GLY A 500 -41.47 -5.32 0.68
C GLY A 500 -42.90 -5.77 0.36
N ARG A 501 -43.41 -5.48 -0.84
CA ARG A 501 -44.77 -5.88 -1.22
C ARG A 501 -44.85 -7.30 -1.72
N TYR A 502 -43.88 -7.72 -2.54
CA TYR A 502 -43.85 -9.08 -3.10
C TYR A 502 -45.14 -9.45 -3.85
N GLY A 503 -45.70 -8.49 -4.56
CA GLY A 503 -46.98 -8.64 -5.28
C GLY A 503 -48.24 -8.40 -4.46
N ALA A 504 -48.12 -8.12 -3.16
CA ALA A 504 -49.24 -7.72 -2.31
C ALA A 504 -49.55 -6.21 -2.38
N SER A 505 -50.71 -5.80 -1.87
CA SER A 505 -51.10 -4.37 -1.76
C SER A 505 -50.52 -3.66 -0.52
N TYR A 506 -49.79 -4.39 0.33
CA TYR A 506 -49.21 -3.96 1.60
C TYR A 506 -47.77 -4.46 1.71
N THR A 507 -46.95 -3.86 2.58
CA THR A 507 -45.60 -4.36 2.85
C THR A 507 -45.60 -5.35 4.01
N TRP A 508 -44.89 -6.47 3.82
CA TRP A 508 -44.75 -7.53 4.81
C TRP A 508 -43.37 -8.18 4.74
N CYS A 509 -43.01 -8.93 5.77
CA CYS A 509 -41.76 -9.69 5.84
C CYS A 509 -41.88 -10.90 6.77
N TYR A 510 -40.91 -11.82 6.71
CA TYR A 510 -40.75 -12.87 7.71
C TYR A 510 -39.90 -12.37 8.88
N THR A 511 -40.29 -12.65 10.12
CA THR A 511 -39.58 -12.18 11.32
C THR A 511 -38.80 -13.28 12.06
N ASP A 512 -38.97 -14.54 11.66
CA ASP A 512 -38.20 -15.67 12.17
C ASP A 512 -38.10 -16.83 11.17
N CYS A 513 -37.36 -17.88 11.55
CA CYS A 513 -37.08 -19.05 10.72
C CYS A 513 -38.27 -20.03 10.60
N ASN A 514 -39.37 -19.81 11.31
CA ASN A 514 -40.60 -20.60 11.16
C ASN A 514 -41.55 -19.97 10.12
N ASP A 515 -41.05 -19.01 9.34
CA ASP A 515 -41.80 -18.25 8.34
C ASP A 515 -43.03 -17.54 8.93
N ASN A 516 -42.94 -17.12 10.20
CA ASN A 516 -43.92 -16.21 10.78
C ASN A 516 -43.80 -14.85 10.08
N TRP A 517 -44.92 -14.37 9.54
CA TRP A 517 -44.97 -13.11 8.80
C TRP A 517 -45.60 -12.00 9.64
N GLU A 518 -45.13 -10.77 9.42
CA GLU A 518 -45.72 -9.56 9.97
C GLU A 518 -45.83 -8.48 8.89
N TYR A 519 -46.81 -7.58 9.04
CA TYR A 519 -46.77 -6.29 8.37
C TYR A 519 -45.55 -5.52 8.82
N CYS A 520 -44.93 -4.74 7.94
CA CYS A 520 -43.65 -4.11 8.23
C CYS A 520 -43.52 -2.71 7.65
N CYS A 521 -42.53 -1.94 8.16
CA CYS A 521 -42.01 -0.75 7.50
C CYS A 521 -40.51 -0.84 7.27
N SER A 522 -40.04 -0.15 6.23
CA SER A 522 -38.61 0.02 5.91
C SER A 522 -37.91 1.06 6.80
N SER A 523 -38.63 1.82 7.63
CA SER A 523 -38.10 2.84 8.56
C SER A 523 -38.93 2.89 9.84
N ASP A 524 -38.25 2.99 10.98
CA ASP A 524 -38.84 3.10 12.32
C ASP A 524 -39.05 4.58 12.68
N ASP A 525 -40.05 5.21 12.05
CA ASP A 525 -40.35 6.63 12.27
C ASP A 525 -41.85 6.97 12.19
N ARG A 526 -42.21 8.09 12.82
CA ARG A 526 -43.57 8.63 12.90
C ARG A 526 -44.21 9.11 11.59
N PHE A 527 -43.58 8.89 10.44
CA PHE A 527 -44.11 9.25 9.13
C PHE A 527 -44.14 8.09 8.12
N SER A 528 -44.04 6.85 8.60
CA SER A 528 -44.06 5.66 7.73
C SER A 528 -45.38 4.89 7.86
N ALA A 529 -46.07 4.70 6.72
CA ALA A 529 -47.33 3.95 6.62
C ALA A 529 -47.11 2.51 6.11
N LEU A 530 -48.02 1.59 6.49
CA LEU A 530 -47.96 0.16 6.15
C LEU A 530 -48.11 -0.18 4.66
N ASN A 531 -48.63 0.74 3.84
CA ASN A 531 -48.64 0.58 2.38
C ASN A 531 -47.31 1.00 1.71
N GLY A 532 -46.29 1.36 2.50
CA GLY A 532 -44.98 1.83 2.04
C GLY A 532 -44.94 3.32 1.67
N ARG A 533 -45.98 4.11 2.00
CA ARG A 533 -46.02 5.56 1.72
C ARG A 533 -45.61 6.42 2.91
N THR A 534 -45.29 7.67 2.60
CA THR A 534 -44.99 8.70 3.61
C THR A 534 -46.28 9.32 4.14
N CYS A 535 -46.38 9.45 5.46
CA CYS A 535 -47.41 10.23 6.12
C CYS A 535 -47.17 11.73 5.93
N LYS A 536 -48.24 12.51 5.83
CA LYS A 536 -48.14 13.97 5.75
C LYS A 536 -47.56 14.54 7.04
N SER A 537 -46.80 15.62 6.91
CA SER A 537 -46.14 16.29 8.04
C SER A 537 -47.14 16.82 9.08
N ASP A 538 -48.32 17.25 8.62
CA ASP A 538 -49.41 17.78 9.46
C ASP A 538 -50.30 16.68 10.05
N HIS A 539 -50.25 15.45 9.54
CA HIS A 539 -50.98 14.29 10.06
C HIS A 539 -50.04 13.08 10.19
N PRO A 540 -49.03 13.16 11.07
CA PRO A 540 -48.09 12.09 11.32
C PRO A 540 -48.77 10.91 12.03
N CYS A 541 -48.04 9.81 12.13
CA CYS A 541 -48.45 8.64 12.90
C CYS A 541 -48.83 9.03 14.32
N GLY A 542 -50.06 8.68 14.69
CA GLY A 542 -50.63 8.96 16.00
C GLY A 542 -51.91 8.16 16.20
N TYR A 543 -52.36 8.08 17.45
CA TYR A 543 -53.56 7.30 17.76
C TYR A 543 -54.84 7.93 17.18
N HIS A 544 -54.89 9.27 17.03
CA HIS A 544 -56.04 9.99 16.44
C HIS A 544 -57.41 9.51 16.99
N GLY A 545 -57.49 9.16 18.28
CA GLY A 545 -58.70 8.64 18.92
C GLY A 545 -59.01 7.15 18.69
N SER A 546 -58.12 6.41 18.03
CA SER A 546 -58.21 4.96 17.77
C SER A 546 -57.28 4.15 18.69
N GLY A 547 -57.47 2.82 18.72
CA GLY A 547 -56.60 1.88 19.46
C GLY A 547 -55.28 1.53 18.76
N TYR A 548 -55.05 2.06 17.56
CA TYR A 548 -53.90 1.79 16.69
C TYR A 548 -53.30 3.11 16.20
N LEU A 549 -52.06 3.09 15.71
CA LEU A 549 -51.42 4.25 15.09
C LEU A 549 -51.87 4.37 13.63
N TRP A 550 -52.33 5.55 13.24
CA TRP A 550 -52.72 5.88 11.88
C TRP A 550 -52.07 7.17 11.42
N CYS A 551 -51.99 7.36 10.11
CA CYS A 551 -51.64 8.64 9.52
C CYS A 551 -52.40 8.87 8.21
N LYS A 552 -52.38 10.12 7.74
CA LYS A 552 -52.83 10.46 6.40
C LYS A 552 -51.64 10.43 5.46
N THR A 553 -51.66 9.58 4.44
CA THR A 553 -50.57 9.46 3.46
C THR A 553 -50.55 10.65 2.50
N THR A 554 -49.42 10.86 1.82
CA THR A 554 -49.23 12.00 0.89
C THR A 554 -50.25 12.08 -0.24
N ASP A 555 -50.82 10.97 -0.67
CA ASP A 555 -51.91 10.90 -1.66
C ASP A 555 -53.32 11.14 -1.07
N GLY A 556 -53.42 11.30 0.25
CA GLY A 556 -54.63 11.73 0.94
C GLY A 556 -55.47 10.62 1.56
N THR A 557 -55.09 9.34 1.44
CA THR A 557 -55.76 8.24 2.13
C THR A 557 -55.31 8.09 3.59
N TRP A 558 -56.11 7.41 4.41
CA TRP A 558 -55.70 7.02 5.76
C TRP A 558 -55.10 5.62 5.73
N ASP A 559 -54.04 5.41 6.50
CA ASP A 559 -53.43 4.10 6.65
C ASP A 559 -52.81 3.91 8.04
N TYR A 560 -52.59 2.65 8.39
CA TYR A 560 -51.90 2.22 9.59
C TYR A 560 -50.42 2.61 9.54
N CYS A 561 -49.88 2.90 10.71
CA CYS A 561 -48.49 3.25 10.90
C CYS A 561 -47.71 2.13 11.57
N CYS A 562 -46.39 2.15 11.33
CA CYS A 562 -45.47 1.40 12.15
C CYS A 562 -45.35 2.01 13.54
N THR A 563 -45.15 1.14 14.54
CA THR A 563 -44.78 1.52 15.90
C THR A 563 -43.41 2.17 15.84
N TYR A 564 -43.24 3.35 16.45
CA TYR A 564 -42.00 4.12 16.50
C TYR A 564 -41.57 4.43 17.93
#